data_AF-A0A9P4NAW1-F1
#
_entry.id   AF-A0A9P4NAW1-F1
#
_cell.length_a   1.000
_cell.length_b   1.000
_cell.length_c   1.000
_cell.angle_alpha   90.00
_cell.angle_beta   90.00
_cell.angle_gamma   90.00
#
_symmetry.space_group_name_H-M   'P 1'
#
loop_
_entity.id
_entity.type
_entity.pdbx_description
1 polymer ?
#
loop_
_entity_poly.entity_id
_entity_poly.type
_entity_poly.pdbx_seq_one_letter_code
_entity_poly.pdbx_strand_id
1 'polypeptide(L)'
;MVYLTFIIDNYDELPDNVLFIHPQRYQWHNDDPDYDGLPMLRHFQIPYLEKEGYVNIRCAWSLGCPSEIKPLAEEGEHRAAVHAGGDYKKGFEALFPGLEVPKVVGVSCCAQFAATREKIRARPKSDYIRYRDWLLLTDLDDDHSGRVLEYSWQYDIW
;
A
#
# COMPACT_ATOMS: atom_id res chain seq x y z
N MET A 1 -1.66 9.76 -0.54
CA MET A 1 -1.30 10.85 -1.49
C MET A 1 0.19 11.12 -1.60
N VAL A 2 0.92 11.34 -0.49
CA VAL A 2 2.33 11.79 -0.50
C VAL A 2 3.27 10.92 -1.36
N TYR A 3 3.23 9.60 -1.20
CA TYR A 3 4.14 8.71 -1.93
C TYR A 3 3.88 8.72 -3.45
N LEU A 4 2.61 8.81 -3.89
CA LEU A 4 2.27 8.92 -5.31
C LEU A 4 2.80 10.22 -5.89
N THR A 5 2.64 11.34 -5.18
CA THR A 5 3.19 12.63 -5.62
C THR A 5 4.70 12.56 -5.79
N PHE A 6 5.42 12.01 -4.80
CA PHE A 6 6.87 11.82 -4.91
C PHE A 6 7.24 10.98 -6.15
N ILE A 7 6.57 9.84 -6.35
CA ILE A 7 6.85 8.94 -7.49
C ILE A 7 6.59 9.66 -8.82
N ILE A 8 5.47 10.36 -8.95
CA ILE A 8 5.10 11.07 -10.18
C ILE A 8 6.11 12.17 -10.50
N ASP A 9 6.44 13.00 -9.50
CA ASP A 9 7.30 14.16 -9.70
C ASP A 9 8.75 13.77 -10.00
N ASN A 10 9.20 12.62 -9.48
CA ASN A 10 10.58 12.14 -9.62
C ASN A 10 10.72 10.91 -10.53
N TYR A 11 9.67 10.50 -11.24
CA TYR A 11 9.61 9.21 -11.96
C TYR A 11 10.85 8.93 -12.84
N ASP A 12 11.33 9.95 -13.56
CA ASP A 12 12.46 9.89 -14.48
C ASP A 12 13.83 9.99 -13.77
N GLU A 13 13.85 10.37 -12.50
CA GLU A 13 15.06 10.60 -11.67
C GLU A 13 14.98 9.87 -10.31
N LEU A 14 14.19 8.79 -10.21
CA LEU A 14 14.02 8.04 -8.96
C LEU A 14 15.37 7.54 -8.41
N PRO A 15 15.61 7.65 -7.09
CA PRO A 15 16.69 6.94 -6.41
C PRO A 15 16.58 5.43 -6.62
N ASP A 16 17.70 4.70 -6.56
CA ASP A 16 17.73 3.24 -6.75
C ASP A 16 16.76 2.51 -5.81
N ASN A 17 16.68 2.97 -4.56
CA ASN A 17 15.82 2.42 -3.52
C ASN A 17 15.07 3.55 -2.81
N VAL A 18 13.75 3.42 -2.63
CA VAL A 18 12.91 4.42 -1.95
C VAL A 18 12.14 3.77 -0.82
N LEU A 19 12.18 4.40 0.36
CA LEU A 19 11.42 3.99 1.55
C LEU A 19 10.41 5.08 1.92
N PHE A 20 9.15 4.68 2.09
CA PHE A 20 8.08 5.52 2.62
C PHE A 20 7.69 5.02 4.01
N ILE A 21 7.86 5.89 5.00
CA ILE A 21 7.58 5.61 6.41
C ILE A 21 6.83 6.78 7.05
N HIS A 22 6.17 6.53 8.17
CA HIS A 22 5.58 7.61 8.96
C HIS A 22 6.66 8.55 9.51
N PRO A 23 6.38 9.86 9.62
CA PRO A 23 7.42 10.87 9.83
C PRO A 23 7.99 10.90 11.25
N GLN A 24 7.25 10.43 12.26
CA GLN A 24 7.77 10.41 13.62
C GLN A 24 8.48 9.08 13.93
N ARG A 25 9.52 9.15 14.77
CA ARG A 25 10.26 7.97 15.24
C ARG A 25 9.38 6.99 16.02
N TYR A 26 8.54 7.50 16.91
CA TYR A 26 7.66 6.69 17.76
C TYR A 26 6.24 6.73 17.20
N GLN A 27 5.79 5.63 16.61
CA GLN A 27 4.51 5.51 15.91
C GLN A 27 3.91 4.12 16.10
N TRP A 28 2.61 4.04 16.42
CA TRP A 28 1.90 2.77 16.61
C TRP A 28 1.92 1.86 15.36
N HIS A 29 2.26 2.44 14.21
CA HIS A 29 2.48 1.77 12.94
C HIS A 29 3.75 0.89 12.90
N ASN A 30 4.71 1.10 13.81
CA ASN A 30 5.93 0.33 13.91
C ASN A 30 5.71 -0.93 14.77
N ASP A 31 6.28 -2.06 14.36
CA ASP A 31 6.09 -3.34 15.06
C ASP A 31 6.95 -3.48 16.33
N ASP A 32 7.85 -2.53 16.57
CA ASP A 32 8.65 -2.48 17.80
C ASP A 32 7.73 -2.29 19.03
N PRO A 33 7.96 -3.01 20.15
CA PRO A 33 7.14 -2.89 21.35
C PRO A 33 7.05 -1.46 21.92
N ASP A 34 8.09 -0.65 21.73
CA ASP A 34 8.14 0.76 22.14
C ASP A 34 7.68 1.70 21.01
N TYR A 35 7.16 1.15 19.91
CA TYR A 35 6.78 1.84 18.69
C TYR A 35 7.92 2.60 18.00
N ASP A 36 9.18 2.27 18.34
CA ASP A 36 10.37 2.91 17.78
C ASP A 36 10.67 2.39 16.36
N GLY A 37 10.69 3.28 15.37
CA GLY A 37 11.05 2.96 13.98
C GLY A 37 12.56 2.87 13.73
N LEU A 38 13.40 3.33 14.67
CA LEU A 38 14.86 3.35 14.49
C LEU A 38 15.49 1.94 14.37
N PRO A 39 15.15 0.94 15.22
CA PRO A 39 15.71 -0.40 15.11
C PRO A 39 15.43 -1.04 13.74
N MET A 40 14.20 -0.87 13.25
CA MET A 40 13.77 -1.34 11.94
C MET A 40 14.60 -0.72 10.81
N LEU A 41 14.79 0.61 10.81
CA LEU A 41 15.61 1.28 9.78
C LEU A 41 17.08 0.86 9.84
N ARG A 42 17.64 0.68 11.05
CA ARG A 42 19.04 0.24 11.23
C ARG A 42 19.29 -1.17 10.73
N HIS A 43 18.28 -2.05 10.80
CA HIS A 43 18.38 -3.44 10.37
C HIS A 43 17.77 -3.68 8.98
N PHE A 44 17.30 -2.63 8.29
CA PHE A 44 16.70 -2.78 6.97
C PHE A 44 17.69 -3.38 5.97
N GLN A 45 17.28 -4.47 5.33
CA GLN A 45 18.14 -5.24 4.42
C GLN A 45 17.94 -4.77 2.97
N ILE A 46 18.74 -3.80 2.52
CA ILE A 46 18.72 -3.33 1.12
C ILE A 46 18.90 -4.49 0.13
N PRO A 47 19.82 -5.47 0.32
CA PRO A 47 19.95 -6.58 -0.62
C PRO A 47 18.68 -7.44 -0.75
N TYR A 48 17.86 -7.51 0.31
CA TYR A 48 16.57 -8.20 0.24
C TYR A 48 15.54 -7.38 -0.54
N LEU A 49 15.48 -6.06 -0.32
CA LEU A 49 14.66 -5.16 -1.13
C LEU A 49 15.01 -5.26 -2.62
N GLU A 50 16.30 -5.22 -2.96
CA GLU A 50 16.75 -5.28 -4.35
C GLU A 50 16.40 -6.60 -5.03
N LYS A 51 16.36 -7.69 -4.26
CA LYS A 51 15.92 -9.01 -4.74
C LYS A 51 14.42 -9.08 -4.97
N GLU A 52 13.60 -8.57 -4.05
CA GLU A 52 12.14 -8.70 -4.11
C GLU A 52 11.45 -7.54 -4.87
N GLY A 53 12.14 -6.42 -5.05
CA GLY A 53 11.66 -5.20 -5.72
C GLY A 53 10.70 -4.35 -4.89
N TYR A 54 9.88 -4.97 -4.06
CA TYR A 54 8.93 -4.30 -3.15
C TYR A 54 8.85 -5.06 -1.83
N VAL A 55 8.82 -4.33 -0.71
CA VAL A 55 8.69 -4.90 0.63
C VAL A 55 7.72 -4.05 1.46
N ASN A 56 6.69 -4.68 2.02
CA ASN A 56 5.94 -4.07 3.11
C ASN A 56 6.82 -4.09 4.37
N ILE A 57 7.03 -2.92 4.96
CA ILE A 57 7.93 -2.77 6.09
C ILE A 57 7.33 -3.38 7.37
N ARG A 58 5.99 -3.48 7.43
CA ARG A 58 5.30 -4.10 8.55
C ARG A 58 5.29 -5.62 8.43
N CYS A 59 5.78 -6.30 9.45
CA CYS A 59 5.92 -7.76 9.54
C CYS A 59 5.27 -8.27 10.84
N ALA A 60 3.99 -7.96 11.03
CA ALA A 60 3.20 -8.42 12.17
C ALA A 60 1.95 -9.18 11.71
N TRP A 61 1.51 -10.13 12.54
CA TRP A 61 0.26 -10.86 12.33
C TRP A 61 -0.97 -10.06 12.77
N SER A 62 -0.77 -8.96 13.50
CA SER A 62 -1.84 -8.07 13.94
C SER A 62 -2.18 -7.05 12.85
N LEU A 63 -3.47 -6.87 12.59
CA LEU A 63 -4.04 -5.92 11.62
C LEU A 63 -3.64 -6.23 10.17
N GLY A 64 -4.54 -6.85 9.40
CA GLY A 64 -4.31 -7.10 7.99
C GLY A 64 -4.04 -8.57 7.59
N CYS A 65 -3.57 -9.40 8.51
CA CYS A 65 -3.23 -10.80 8.26
C CYS A 65 -4.05 -11.77 9.13
N PRO A 66 -4.36 -12.99 8.65
CA PRO A 66 -4.09 -13.51 7.30
C PRO A 66 -5.20 -13.21 6.28
N SER A 67 -6.35 -12.69 6.72
CA SER A 67 -7.56 -12.59 5.88
C SER A 67 -8.39 -11.35 6.22
N GLU A 68 -7.76 -10.19 6.10
CA GLU A 68 -8.37 -8.91 6.44
C GLU A 68 -9.59 -8.57 5.59
N ILE A 69 -9.47 -8.72 4.27
CA ILE A 69 -10.50 -8.31 3.33
C ILE A 69 -10.94 -9.54 2.53
N LYS A 70 -12.26 -9.70 2.40
CA LYS A 70 -12.88 -10.73 1.56
C LYS A 70 -13.75 -10.04 0.52
N PRO A 71 -13.16 -9.50 -0.57
CA PRO A 71 -13.81 -8.54 -1.45
C PRO A 71 -15.17 -8.99 -2.01
N LEU A 72 -15.30 -10.30 -2.30
CA LEU A 72 -16.53 -10.87 -2.85
C LEU A 72 -17.60 -11.15 -1.79
N ALA A 73 -17.20 -11.42 -0.55
CA ALA A 73 -18.13 -11.75 0.54
C ALA A 73 -18.62 -10.49 1.27
N GLU A 74 -17.82 -9.42 1.23
CA GLU A 74 -18.07 -8.16 1.93
C GLU A 74 -18.63 -7.07 1.00
N GLU A 75 -18.83 -7.34 -0.29
CA GLU A 75 -19.30 -6.36 -1.28
C GLU A 75 -20.58 -5.63 -0.82
N GLY A 76 -20.50 -4.30 -0.72
CA GLY A 76 -21.64 -3.45 -0.32
C GLY A 76 -21.95 -3.48 1.18
N GLU A 77 -21.11 -4.11 2.01
CA GLU A 77 -21.25 -4.05 3.46
C GLU A 77 -20.71 -2.73 4.03
N HIS A 78 -21.59 -1.94 4.64
CA HIS A 78 -21.23 -0.71 5.35
C HIS A 78 -21.37 -0.92 6.86
N ARG A 79 -20.43 -1.67 7.46
CA ARG A 79 -20.40 -1.86 8.92
C ARG A 79 -19.44 -0.83 9.51
N ALA A 80 -19.86 -0.10 10.54
CA ALA A 80 -19.08 0.95 11.21
C ALA A 80 -17.70 0.53 11.76
N ALA A 81 -17.40 -0.78 11.76
CA ALA A 81 -16.17 -1.35 12.30
C ALA A 81 -15.38 -2.19 11.27
N VAL A 82 -15.79 -2.22 10.00
CA VAL A 82 -15.07 -3.01 8.98
C VAL A 82 -14.21 -2.09 8.13
N HIS A 83 -12.99 -2.57 7.92
CA HIS A 83 -11.94 -2.05 7.07
C HIS A 83 -12.45 -1.98 5.62
N ALA A 84 -11.66 -1.50 4.66
CA ALA A 84 -12.10 -1.16 3.29
C ALA A 84 -12.77 -2.27 2.45
N GLY A 85 -13.12 -3.44 3.00
CA GLY A 85 -13.66 -4.59 2.29
C GLY A 85 -14.99 -4.37 1.56
N GLY A 86 -15.89 -3.55 2.11
CA GLY A 86 -17.14 -3.17 1.43
C GLY A 86 -16.93 -2.47 0.09
N ASP A 87 -15.88 -1.65 0.03
CA ASP A 87 -15.53 -0.82 -1.12
C ASP A 87 -14.37 -1.39 -1.95
N TYR A 88 -13.65 -2.38 -1.41
CA TYR A 88 -12.41 -2.90 -1.99
C TYR A 88 -12.61 -3.43 -3.39
N LYS A 89 -13.65 -4.24 -3.61
CA LYS A 89 -13.92 -4.79 -4.95
C LYS A 89 -14.10 -3.68 -5.98
N LYS A 90 -14.98 -2.72 -5.69
CA LYS A 90 -15.28 -1.60 -6.60
C LYS A 90 -14.04 -0.75 -6.87
N GLY A 91 -13.26 -0.45 -5.83
CA GLY A 91 -12.03 0.33 -6.00
C GLY A 91 -10.94 -0.45 -6.74
N PHE A 92 -10.78 -1.75 -6.47
CA PHE A 92 -9.86 -2.63 -7.19
C PHE A 92 -10.18 -2.71 -8.67
N GLU A 93 -11.46 -2.91 -9.04
CA GLU A 93 -11.90 -2.94 -10.43
C GLU A 93 -11.65 -1.61 -11.17
N ALA A 94 -11.75 -0.47 -10.45
CA ALA A 94 -11.45 0.85 -11.00
C ALA A 94 -9.93 1.09 -11.19
N LEU A 95 -9.13 0.64 -10.23
CA LEU A 95 -7.67 0.78 -10.25
C LEU A 95 -7.01 -0.19 -11.25
N PHE A 96 -7.53 -1.41 -11.38
CA PHE A 96 -6.94 -2.48 -12.18
C PHE A 96 -7.95 -3.10 -13.14
N PRO A 97 -8.39 -2.35 -14.17
CA PRO A 97 -9.37 -2.85 -15.12
C PRO A 97 -8.85 -4.11 -15.83
N GLY A 98 -9.61 -5.20 -15.73
CA GLY A 98 -9.29 -6.49 -16.36
C GLY A 98 -8.50 -7.47 -15.49
N LEU A 99 -8.08 -7.09 -14.28
CA LEU A 99 -7.53 -8.05 -13.31
C LEU A 99 -8.64 -8.73 -12.52
N GLU A 100 -8.44 -10.01 -12.22
CA GLU A 100 -9.36 -10.76 -11.34
C GLU A 100 -9.24 -10.23 -9.91
N VAL A 101 -10.39 -9.87 -9.32
CA VAL A 101 -10.44 -9.42 -7.92
C VAL A 101 -10.03 -10.58 -6.99
N PRO A 102 -9.09 -10.38 -6.07
CA PRO A 102 -8.66 -11.44 -5.16
C PRO A 102 -9.80 -11.90 -4.25
N LYS A 103 -9.89 -13.20 -3.97
CA LYS A 103 -10.91 -13.77 -3.07
C LYS A 103 -10.69 -13.37 -1.61
N VAL A 104 -9.43 -13.24 -1.22
CA VAL A 104 -8.98 -12.85 0.12
C VAL A 104 -7.73 -12.00 -0.04
N VAL A 105 -7.66 -10.91 0.71
CA VAL A 105 -6.46 -10.08 0.83
C VAL A 105 -5.95 -10.19 2.26
N GLY A 106 -4.69 -10.56 2.38
CA GLY A 106 -3.99 -10.71 3.66
C GLY A 106 -2.62 -10.02 3.58
N VAL A 107 -2.53 -8.81 4.12
CA VAL A 107 -1.30 -8.02 4.18
C VAL A 107 -1.32 -7.16 5.42
N SER A 108 -0.17 -6.97 6.04
CA SER A 108 0.01 -5.98 7.09
C SER A 108 -0.39 -4.57 6.62
N CYS A 109 -1.16 -3.85 7.44
CA CYS A 109 -1.51 -2.45 7.17
C CYS A 109 -0.42 -1.46 7.60
N CYS A 110 -0.78 -0.17 7.68
CA CYS A 110 -0.03 0.99 8.15
C CYS A 110 0.79 1.76 7.12
N ALA A 111 0.64 1.48 5.83
CA ALA A 111 1.15 2.32 4.75
C ALA A 111 2.68 2.58 4.77
N GLN A 112 3.48 1.64 5.28
CA GLN A 112 4.95 1.73 5.25
C GLN A 112 5.53 0.67 4.32
N PHE A 113 6.30 1.09 3.32
CA PHE A 113 6.86 0.18 2.35
C PHE A 113 8.17 0.70 1.75
N ALA A 114 8.88 -0.20 1.12
CA ALA A 114 10.07 0.08 0.33
C ALA A 114 9.88 -0.47 -1.09
N ALA A 115 10.42 0.24 -2.07
CA ALA A 115 10.43 -0.22 -3.46
C ALA A 115 11.73 0.20 -4.18
N THR A 116 12.19 -0.63 -5.10
CA THR A 116 13.29 -0.27 -6.01
C THR A 116 12.75 0.60 -7.14
N ARG A 117 13.64 1.43 -7.72
CA ARG A 117 13.31 2.19 -8.94
C ARG A 117 12.85 1.27 -10.06
N GLU A 118 13.54 0.16 -10.25
CA GLU A 118 13.25 -0.80 -11.33
C GLU A 118 11.85 -1.38 -11.15
N LYS A 119 11.45 -1.66 -9.90
CA LYS A 119 10.11 -2.14 -9.58
C LYS A 119 9.07 -1.04 -9.83
N ILE A 120 9.26 0.19 -9.34
CA ILE A 120 8.35 1.32 -9.64
C ILE A 120 8.24 1.59 -11.16
N ARG A 121 9.33 1.44 -11.92
CA ARG A 121 9.33 1.69 -13.37
C ARG A 121 8.79 0.52 -14.20
N ALA A 122 8.46 -0.62 -13.58
CA ALA A 122 7.77 -1.70 -14.27
C ALA A 122 6.37 -1.25 -14.74
N ARG A 123 5.81 -0.21 -14.11
CA ARG A 123 4.57 0.44 -14.50
C ARG A 123 4.77 1.84 -15.02
N PRO A 124 4.06 2.25 -16.09
CA PRO A 124 4.23 3.58 -16.66
C PRO A 124 3.78 4.67 -15.67
N LYS A 125 4.43 5.84 -15.73
CA LYS A 125 4.07 7.05 -14.97
C LYS A 125 2.57 7.37 -14.99
N SER A 126 1.91 7.13 -16.12
CA SER A 126 0.47 7.36 -16.29
C SER A 126 -0.41 6.54 -15.35
N ASP A 127 0.02 5.34 -14.94
CA ASP A 127 -0.72 4.54 -13.96
C ASP A 127 -0.69 5.19 -12.58
N TYR A 128 0.47 5.68 -12.13
CA TYR A 128 0.57 6.41 -10.86
C TYR A 128 -0.27 7.68 -10.85
N ILE A 129 -0.32 8.40 -11.97
CA ILE A 129 -1.22 9.55 -12.15
C ILE A 129 -2.68 9.11 -12.04
N ARG A 130 -3.07 8.02 -12.72
CA ARG A 130 -4.42 7.47 -12.66
C ARG A 130 -4.82 7.03 -11.25
N TYR A 131 -3.91 6.41 -10.48
CA TYR A 131 -4.15 6.04 -9.09
C TYR A 131 -4.35 7.27 -8.20
N ARG A 132 -3.54 8.32 -8.42
CA ARG A 132 -3.68 9.59 -7.70
C ARG A 132 -5.00 10.26 -8.03
N ASP A 133 -5.37 10.30 -9.30
CA ASP A 133 -6.60 10.92 -9.76
C ASP A 133 -7.82 10.15 -9.24
N TRP A 134 -7.76 8.82 -9.17
CA TRP A 134 -8.81 8.01 -8.54
C TRP A 134 -9.00 8.38 -7.06
N LEU A 135 -7.93 8.53 -6.29
CA LEU A 135 -8.01 8.97 -4.89
C LEU A 135 -8.62 10.38 -4.74
N LEU A 136 -8.43 11.26 -5.72
CA LEU A 136 -8.94 12.64 -5.67
C LEU A 136 -10.40 12.76 -6.12
N LEU A 137 -10.86 11.84 -6.97
CA LEU A 137 -12.16 11.94 -7.66
C LEU A 137 -13.19 10.92 -7.17
N THR A 138 -12.79 9.95 -6.35
CA THR A 138 -13.69 8.96 -5.78
C THR A 138 -14.63 9.59 -4.74
N ASP A 139 -15.85 9.06 -4.62
CA ASP A 139 -16.82 9.46 -3.60
C ASP A 139 -16.56 8.80 -2.24
N LEU A 140 -15.52 7.97 -2.13
CA LEU A 140 -15.11 7.33 -0.87
C LEU A 140 -14.37 8.31 0.02
N ASP A 141 -14.60 8.22 1.33
CA ASP A 141 -13.81 8.96 2.32
C ASP A 141 -12.31 8.60 2.22
N ASP A 142 -11.44 9.54 2.60
CA ASP A 142 -9.98 9.42 2.48
C ASP A 142 -9.41 8.17 3.16
N ASP A 143 -10.00 7.75 4.28
CA ASP A 143 -9.56 6.58 5.04
C ASP A 143 -9.91 5.27 4.32
N HIS A 144 -11.07 5.19 3.67
CA HIS A 144 -11.52 4.04 2.91
C HIS A 144 -10.76 3.94 1.59
N SER A 145 -10.71 5.01 0.80
CA SER A 145 -9.99 5.03 -0.48
C SER A 145 -8.49 4.77 -0.30
N GLY A 146 -7.88 5.35 0.74
CA GLY A 146 -6.48 5.12 1.10
C GLY A 146 -6.20 3.66 1.44
N ARG A 147 -7.08 3.01 2.21
CA ARG A 147 -6.96 1.58 2.54
C ARG A 147 -7.14 0.69 1.31
N VAL A 148 -8.13 0.95 0.44
CA VAL A 148 -8.25 0.14 -0.80
C VAL A 148 -6.93 0.13 -1.57
N LEU A 149 -6.32 1.29 -1.73
CA LEU A 149 -5.06 1.41 -2.46
C LEU A 149 -3.90 0.72 -1.73
N GLU A 150 -3.79 0.91 -0.41
CA GLU A 150 -2.79 0.26 0.44
C GLU A 150 -2.84 -1.27 0.34
N TYR A 151 -4.04 -1.85 0.55
CA TYR A 151 -4.23 -3.29 0.50
C TYR A 151 -4.04 -3.86 -0.93
N SER A 152 -4.04 -3.01 -1.95
CA SER A 152 -3.78 -3.38 -3.34
C SER A 152 -2.30 -3.41 -3.72
N TRP A 153 -1.37 -2.90 -2.89
CA TRP A 153 0.03 -2.72 -3.29
C TRP A 153 0.75 -3.99 -3.77
N GLN A 154 0.42 -5.14 -3.20
CA GLN A 154 1.02 -6.42 -3.60
C GLN A 154 0.46 -7.04 -4.88
N TYR A 155 -0.66 -6.54 -5.39
CA TYR A 155 -1.34 -7.10 -6.56
C TYR A 155 -1.08 -6.28 -7.82
N ASP A 156 0.12 -5.68 -7.91
CA ASP A 156 0.61 -4.96 -9.10
C ASP A 156 0.36 -3.44 -9.06
N ILE A 157 0.74 -2.74 -7.97
CA ILE A 157 0.91 -1.27 -8.00
C ILE A 157 2.32 -0.86 -8.44
N TRP A 158 3.29 -1.77 -8.33
CA TRP A 158 4.70 -1.53 -8.60
C TRP A 158 5.13 -2.23 -9.88
#